data_AF-A0A2E3WLJ3-F1
#
_entry.id   AF-A0A2E3WLJ3-F1
#
_cell.length_a   1.000
_cell.length_b   1.000
_cell.length_c   1.000
_cell.angle_alpha   90.00
_cell.angle_beta   90.00
_cell.angle_gamma   90.00
#
_symmetry.space_group_name_H-M   'P 1'
#
loop_
_entity.id
_entity.type
_entity.pdbx_description
1 polymer ?
#
loop_
_entity_poly.entity_id
_entity_poly.type
_entity_poly.pdbx_seq_one_letter_code
_entity_poly.pdbx_strand_id
1 'polypeptide(L)'
;MNGITGEPPKCKAADLKVGDKLSTTVYYTVRAKQSGKVQVVDETGSTLWISNSIIERESFTATQFDEEEKVSRTKLVQTLQHAGDTLFQAKFKKKNGEERVLIGRRVPGSDDTCFGRTEALESLDGCNPQKRQIDHRTLEEVTIRNKKFKLK
;
A
#
# COMPACT_ATOMS: atom_id res chain seq x y z
N MET A 1 1.24 -26.23 16.85
CA MET A 1 2.13 -25.14 17.32
C MET A 1 1.71 -23.87 16.59
N ASN A 2 0.97 -22.99 17.25
CA ASN A 2 0.45 -21.76 16.66
C ASN A 2 1.49 -20.65 16.88
N GLY A 3 1.95 -20.04 15.80
CA GLY A 3 2.89 -18.92 15.84
C GLY A 3 2.25 -17.70 16.50
N ILE A 4 2.81 -17.30 17.64
CA ILE A 4 2.48 -16.08 18.37
C ILE A 4 2.99 -14.90 17.54
N THR A 5 2.10 -14.19 16.85
CA THR A 5 2.39 -12.80 16.45
C THR A 5 2.00 -11.93 17.65
N GLY A 6 2.97 -11.65 18.52
CA GLY A 6 2.77 -11.01 19.82
C GLY A 6 2.52 -9.50 19.74
N GLU A 7 1.49 -9.06 19.00
CA GLU A 7 1.05 -7.67 19.12
C GLU A 7 0.25 -7.50 20.43
N PRO A 8 0.51 -6.42 21.21
CA PRO A 8 -0.31 -6.11 22.36
C PRO A 8 -1.76 -5.84 21.91
N PRO A 9 -2.76 -6.14 22.77
CA PRO A 9 -4.15 -5.86 22.44
C PRO A 9 -4.34 -4.38 22.13
N LYS A 10 -5.13 -4.08 21.09
CA LYS A 10 -5.52 -2.70 20.75
C LYS A 10 -6.40 -2.11 21.87
N CYS A 11 -6.54 -0.79 21.89
CA CYS A 11 -7.36 -0.10 22.89
C CYS A 11 -8.82 -0.54 22.84
N LYS A 12 -9.49 -0.58 24.00
CA LYS A 12 -10.93 -0.85 24.10
C LYS A 12 -11.70 0.45 24.03
N ALA A 13 -12.69 0.54 23.14
CA ALA A 13 -13.49 1.75 22.97
C ALA A 13 -14.19 2.21 24.26
N ALA A 14 -14.58 1.27 25.13
CA ALA A 14 -15.25 1.56 26.40
C ALA A 14 -14.34 2.28 27.43
N ASP A 15 -13.02 2.19 27.27
CA ASP A 15 -12.05 2.79 28.21
C ASP A 15 -11.59 4.19 27.76
N LEU A 16 -12.02 4.65 26.57
CA LEU A 16 -11.61 5.93 26.01
C LEU A 16 -12.26 7.11 26.74
N LYS A 17 -11.48 8.15 26.95
CA LYS A 17 -11.87 9.41 27.57
C LYS A 17 -11.75 10.57 26.59
N VAL A 18 -12.54 11.61 26.84
CA VAL A 18 -12.42 12.87 26.07
C VAL A 18 -11.00 13.41 26.23
N GLY A 19 -10.33 13.66 25.10
CA GLY A 19 -8.95 14.12 25.06
C GLY A 19 -7.92 13.03 24.76
N ASP A 20 -8.32 11.75 24.77
CA ASP A 20 -7.44 10.65 24.36
C ASP A 20 -7.02 10.80 22.89
N LYS A 21 -5.76 10.47 22.61
CA LYS A 21 -5.16 10.54 21.27
C LYS A 21 -5.02 9.13 20.72
N LEU A 22 -5.53 8.92 19.50
CA LEU A 22 -5.44 7.66 18.78
C LEU A 22 -4.47 7.79 17.60
N SER A 23 -3.80 6.69 17.26
CA SER A 23 -2.96 6.59 16.07
C SER A 23 -3.22 5.26 15.39
N THR A 24 -3.45 5.30 14.08
CA THR A 24 -3.63 4.12 13.24
C THR A 24 -3.31 4.46 11.79
N THR A 25 -2.79 3.49 11.04
CA THR A 25 -2.64 3.58 9.59
C THR A 25 -3.72 2.72 8.96
N VAL A 26 -4.57 3.33 8.13
CA VAL A 26 -5.67 2.63 7.43
C VAL A 26 -5.53 2.85 5.94
N TYR A 27 -5.77 1.78 5.17
CA TYR A 27 -5.72 1.78 3.71
C TYR A 27 -7.13 1.65 3.15
N TYR A 28 -7.41 2.40 2.10
CA TYR A 28 -8.77 2.58 1.60
C TYR A 28 -8.86 2.27 0.11
N THR A 29 -9.91 1.54 -0.28
CA THR A 29 -10.40 1.46 -1.66
C THR A 29 -11.58 2.41 -1.84
N VAL A 30 -11.55 3.26 -2.88
CA VAL A 30 -12.68 4.12 -3.24
C VAL A 30 -13.81 3.29 -3.87
N ARG A 31 -15.04 3.45 -3.36
CA ARG A 31 -16.24 2.75 -3.83
C ARG A 31 -17.24 3.62 -4.57
N ALA A 32 -17.45 4.84 -4.08
CA ALA A 32 -18.37 5.78 -4.70
C ALA A 32 -17.93 7.22 -4.43
N LYS A 33 -18.43 8.16 -5.22
CA LYS A 33 -18.21 9.58 -5.05
C LYS A 33 -19.55 10.30 -4.95
N GLN A 34 -19.64 11.29 -4.08
CA GLN A 34 -20.76 12.22 -3.97
C GLN A 34 -20.18 13.64 -3.85
N SER A 35 -20.97 14.67 -4.12
CA SER A 35 -20.51 16.05 -3.96
C SER A 35 -19.92 16.27 -2.55
N GLY A 36 -18.65 16.69 -2.50
CA GLY A 36 -17.90 16.99 -1.27
C GLY A 36 -17.35 15.80 -0.47
N LYS A 37 -17.62 14.54 -0.85
CA LYS A 37 -17.14 13.37 -0.11
C LYS A 37 -16.99 12.11 -0.97
N VAL A 38 -16.14 11.19 -0.52
CA VAL A 38 -15.88 9.91 -1.16
C VAL A 38 -16.21 8.78 -0.20
N GLN A 39 -16.91 7.76 -0.69
CA GLN A 39 -17.13 6.53 0.04
C GLN A 39 -15.93 5.61 -0.16
N VAL A 40 -15.38 5.12 0.94
CA VAL A 40 -14.26 4.19 0.94
C VAL A 40 -14.58 2.94 1.75
N VAL A 41 -13.90 1.85 1.42
CA VAL A 41 -13.87 0.62 2.19
C VAL A 41 -12.44 0.35 2.65
N ASP A 42 -12.25 -0.06 3.90
CA ASP A 42 -10.94 -0.49 4.40
C ASP A 42 -10.68 -1.99 4.20
N GLU A 43 -9.51 -2.47 4.60
CA GLU A 43 -9.11 -3.88 4.46
C GLU A 43 -9.95 -4.84 5.34
N THR A 44 -10.70 -4.32 6.30
CA THR A 44 -11.65 -5.11 7.13
C THR A 44 -13.03 -5.21 6.51
N GLY A 45 -13.29 -4.49 5.41
CA GLY A 45 -14.61 -4.38 4.79
C GLY A 45 -15.48 -3.27 5.40
N SER A 46 -14.96 -2.50 6.35
CA SER A 46 -15.68 -1.38 6.96
C SER A 46 -15.79 -0.23 5.97
N THR A 47 -16.99 0.33 5.86
CA THR A 47 -17.28 1.41 4.91
C THR A 47 -17.48 2.74 5.63
N LEU A 48 -16.90 3.81 5.10
CA LEU A 48 -17.07 5.17 5.62
C LEU A 48 -17.09 6.20 4.49
N TRP A 49 -17.62 7.38 4.80
CA TRP A 49 -17.54 8.55 3.93
C TRP A 49 -16.48 9.51 4.46
N ILE A 50 -15.54 9.91 3.60
CA ILE A 50 -14.49 10.87 3.93
C ILE A 50 -14.69 12.13 3.08
N SER A 51 -14.64 13.30 3.72
CA SER A 51 -14.72 14.58 3.01
C SER A 51 -13.55 14.77 2.04
N ASN A 52 -13.80 15.38 0.89
CA ASN A 52 -12.78 15.63 -0.13
C ASN A 52 -11.58 16.40 0.44
N SER A 53 -11.82 17.38 1.31
CA SER A 53 -10.77 18.17 1.96
C SER A 53 -9.80 17.37 2.82
N ILE A 54 -10.23 16.23 3.38
CA ILE A 54 -9.34 15.32 4.12
C ILE A 54 -8.54 14.49 3.13
N ILE A 55 -9.17 13.97 2.07
CA ILE A 55 -8.50 13.16 1.05
C ILE A 55 -7.41 13.99 0.36
N GLU A 56 -7.74 15.19 -0.09
CA GLU A 56 -6.83 16.08 -0.82
C GLU A 56 -5.65 16.56 0.04
N ARG A 57 -5.82 16.62 1.37
CA ARG A 57 -4.77 17.07 2.29
C ARG A 57 -3.90 15.94 2.84
N GLU A 58 -4.49 14.78 3.11
CA GLU A 58 -3.86 13.71 3.91
C GLU A 58 -3.61 12.41 3.13
N SER A 59 -4.12 12.27 1.89
CA SER A 59 -4.08 11.01 1.16
C SER A 59 -3.22 11.07 -0.11
N PHE A 60 -2.47 10.00 -0.34
CA PHE A 60 -1.83 9.73 -1.62
C PHE A 60 -2.47 8.52 -2.29
N THR A 61 -2.38 8.48 -3.61
CA THR A 61 -2.83 7.33 -4.40
C THR A 61 -1.62 6.58 -4.96
N ALA A 62 -1.76 5.26 -5.01
CA ALA A 62 -0.78 4.38 -5.63
C ALA A 62 -1.01 4.19 -7.13
N THR A 63 -2.16 4.63 -7.66
CA THR A 63 -2.61 4.32 -9.02
C THR A 63 -2.65 5.55 -9.94
N GLN A 64 -2.75 6.74 -9.36
CA GLN A 64 -2.69 8.01 -10.09
C GLN A 64 -1.31 8.63 -9.87
N PHE A 65 -0.84 9.40 -10.85
CA PHE A 65 0.43 10.10 -10.77
C PHE A 65 0.39 11.39 -11.58
N ASP A 66 1.12 12.38 -11.11
CA ASP A 66 1.27 13.69 -11.74
C ASP A 66 2.60 13.81 -12.50
N GLU A 67 3.59 12.99 -12.09
CA GLU A 67 4.95 12.98 -12.64
C GLU A 67 5.34 11.55 -13.05
N GLU A 68 6.01 11.43 -14.20
CA GLU A 68 6.66 10.19 -14.64
C GLU A 68 8.17 10.41 -14.83
N GLU A 69 8.99 9.59 -14.18
CA GLU A 69 10.45 9.62 -14.28
C GLU A 69 10.99 8.29 -14.83
N LYS A 70 11.83 8.35 -15.87
CA LYS A 70 12.57 7.18 -16.36
C LYS A 70 13.83 6.95 -15.54
N VAL A 71 13.94 5.80 -14.89
CA VAL A 71 15.00 5.51 -13.91
C VAL A 71 15.71 4.19 -14.21
N SER A 72 16.87 4.00 -13.58
CA SER A 72 17.55 2.69 -13.58
C SER A 72 16.80 1.68 -12.72
N ARG A 73 17.04 0.38 -12.96
CA ARG A 73 16.48 -0.70 -12.13
C ARG A 73 16.84 -0.54 -10.66
N THR A 74 18.08 -0.15 -10.36
CA THR A 74 18.52 0.10 -8.99
C THR A 74 17.67 1.16 -8.31
N LYS A 75 17.38 2.27 -8.98
CA LYS A 75 16.53 3.34 -8.43
C LYS A 75 15.07 2.89 -8.28
N LEU A 76 14.55 2.11 -9.23
CA LEU A 76 13.23 1.50 -9.16
C LEU A 76 13.07 0.60 -7.93
N VAL A 77 14.06 -0.28 -7.71
CA VAL A 77 14.12 -1.19 -6.56
C VAL A 77 14.25 -0.42 -5.26
N GLN A 78 15.18 0.55 -5.17
CA GLN A 78 15.32 1.40 -3.98
C GLN A 78 14.03 2.13 -3.64
N THR A 79 13.30 2.61 -4.64
CA THR A 79 12.00 3.27 -4.45
C THR A 79 10.98 2.30 -3.83
N LEU A 80 10.92 1.06 -4.32
CA LEU A 80 10.07 0.01 -3.76
C LEU A 80 10.48 -0.35 -2.32
N GLN A 81 11.79 -0.57 -2.08
CA GLN A 81 12.32 -0.94 -0.77
C GLN A 81 12.08 0.15 0.28
N HIS A 82 12.14 1.42 -0.11
CA HIS A 82 11.91 2.56 0.79
C HIS A 82 10.45 2.99 0.89
N ALA A 83 9.50 2.22 0.33
CA ALA A 83 8.08 2.55 0.39
C ALA A 83 7.50 2.56 1.83
N GLY A 84 8.13 1.82 2.76
CA GLY A 84 7.66 1.72 4.14
C GLY A 84 6.24 1.16 4.22
N ASP A 85 5.37 1.88 4.93
CA ASP A 85 3.93 1.60 5.06
C ASP A 85 3.10 2.26 3.94
N THR A 86 3.71 3.02 3.03
CA THR A 86 2.97 3.68 1.95
C THR A 86 2.52 2.66 0.90
N LEU A 87 1.28 2.80 0.42
CA LEU A 87 0.80 2.02 -0.72
C LEU A 87 1.60 2.36 -1.99
N PHE A 88 1.94 1.33 -2.74
CA PHE A 88 2.53 1.44 -4.07
C PHE A 88 1.81 0.53 -5.06
N GLN A 89 1.92 0.89 -6.34
CA GLN A 89 1.58 0.02 -7.45
C GLN A 89 2.87 -0.43 -8.13
N ALA A 90 3.10 -1.73 -8.23
CA ALA A 90 4.24 -2.32 -8.93
C ALA A 90 3.75 -3.04 -10.19
N LYS A 91 4.34 -2.71 -11.34
CA LYS A 91 4.18 -3.44 -12.59
C LYS A 91 5.42 -4.30 -12.86
N PHE A 92 5.22 -5.59 -13.07
CA PHE A 92 6.30 -6.54 -13.33
C PHE A 92 5.86 -7.69 -14.22
N LYS A 93 6.83 -8.35 -14.85
CA LYS A 93 6.58 -9.57 -15.63
C LYS A 93 6.61 -10.83 -14.77
N LYS A 94 5.63 -11.70 -14.98
CA LYS A 94 5.62 -13.06 -14.45
C LYS A 94 6.57 -13.96 -15.26
N LYS A 95 6.83 -15.17 -14.73
CA LYS A 95 7.67 -16.17 -15.41
C LYS A 95 7.14 -16.60 -16.78
N ASN A 96 5.83 -16.57 -17.00
CA ASN A 96 5.19 -16.88 -18.29
C ASN A 96 5.19 -15.69 -19.26
N GLY A 97 5.84 -14.57 -18.92
CA GLY A 97 5.90 -13.37 -19.75
C GLY A 97 4.70 -12.43 -19.60
N GLU A 98 3.63 -12.84 -18.91
CA GLU A 98 2.48 -11.97 -18.65
C GLU A 98 2.87 -10.80 -17.75
N GLU A 99 2.32 -9.63 -18.06
CA GLU A 99 2.38 -8.48 -17.17
C GLU A 99 1.45 -8.68 -15.97
N ARG A 100 1.92 -8.26 -14.80
CA ARG A 100 1.13 -8.18 -13.58
C ARG A 100 1.27 -6.80 -12.97
N VAL A 101 0.14 -6.25 -12.52
CA VAL A 101 0.08 -5.08 -11.66
C VAL A 101 -0.30 -5.56 -10.26
N LEU A 102 0.45 -5.13 -9.25
CA LEU A 102 0.18 -5.38 -7.84
C LEU A 102 0.03 -4.04 -7.14
N ILE A 103 -1.02 -3.85 -6.36
CA ILE A 103 -1.21 -2.70 -5.48
C ILE A 103 -1.11 -3.20 -4.04
N GLY A 104 -0.25 -2.59 -3.23
CA GLY A 104 0.00 -3.08 -1.89
C GLY A 104 1.02 -2.26 -1.12
N ARG A 105 1.42 -2.78 0.04
CA ARG A 105 2.48 -2.21 0.89
C ARG A 105 3.53 -3.27 1.19
N ARG A 106 4.70 -2.87 1.69
CA ARG A 106 5.71 -3.85 2.13
C ARG A 106 5.22 -4.62 3.35
N VAL A 107 5.66 -5.87 3.49
CA VAL A 107 5.47 -6.61 4.74
C VAL A 107 6.34 -5.95 5.82
N PRO A 108 5.78 -5.47 6.94
CA PRO A 108 6.57 -4.87 8.02
C PRO A 108 7.59 -5.86 8.58
N GLY A 109 8.81 -5.40 8.82
CA GLY A 109 9.89 -6.24 9.34
C GLY A 109 10.39 -7.33 8.38
N SER A 110 9.94 -7.31 7.11
CA SER A 110 10.63 -8.10 6.08
C SER A 110 11.99 -7.47 5.80
N ASP A 111 13.05 -8.20 6.12
CA ASP A 111 14.35 -7.95 5.53
C ASP A 111 14.17 -8.25 4.04
N ASP A 112 14.15 -7.22 3.21
CA ASP A 112 14.25 -7.39 1.76
C ASP A 112 15.64 -7.99 1.52
N THR A 113 15.68 -9.32 1.62
CA THR A 113 16.92 -10.08 1.59
C THR A 113 17.69 -9.72 0.33
N CYS A 114 19.02 -9.79 0.41
CA CYS A 114 19.95 -9.59 -0.69
C CYS A 114 19.72 -10.52 -1.92
N PHE A 115 18.62 -11.29 -1.95
CA PHE A 115 18.19 -12.19 -3.02
C PHE A 115 17.31 -11.52 -4.08
N GLY A 116 17.15 -10.19 -4.06
CA GLY A 116 16.52 -9.45 -5.16
C GLY A 116 14.99 -9.59 -5.22
N ARG A 117 14.33 -9.69 -4.06
CA ARG A 117 12.86 -9.73 -3.96
C ARG A 117 12.37 -8.87 -2.81
N THR A 118 11.17 -8.30 -2.98
CA THR A 118 10.43 -7.60 -1.92
C THR A 118 9.17 -8.37 -1.59
N GLU A 119 8.91 -8.56 -0.30
CA GLU A 119 7.63 -9.09 0.18
C GLU A 119 6.59 -7.97 0.30
N ALA A 120 5.43 -8.19 -0.29
CA ALA A 120 4.34 -7.22 -0.32
C ALA A 120 3.05 -7.85 0.23
N LEU A 121 2.29 -7.04 0.97
CA LEU A 121 0.89 -7.26 1.28
C LEU A 121 0.07 -6.64 0.15
N GLU A 122 -0.40 -7.48 -0.78
CA GLU A 122 -1.30 -7.08 -1.85
C GLU A 122 -2.64 -6.72 -1.23
N SER A 123 -3.02 -5.45 -1.37
CA SER A 123 -4.29 -4.94 -0.87
C SER A 123 -5.38 -5.38 -1.84
N LEU A 124 -6.35 -6.13 -1.32
CA LEU A 124 -7.49 -6.62 -2.08
C LEU A 124 -8.75 -6.03 -1.48
N ASP A 125 -9.57 -5.48 -2.37
CA ASP A 125 -10.87 -4.90 -2.11
C ASP A 125 -11.70 -5.61 -1.01
N GLY A 126 -11.77 -5.01 0.18
CA GLY A 126 -12.58 -5.51 1.30
C GLY A 126 -12.17 -6.89 1.81
N CYS A 127 -10.92 -7.29 1.59
CA CYS A 127 -10.37 -8.57 2.02
C CYS A 127 -9.04 -8.38 2.74
N ASN A 128 -8.72 -9.35 3.61
CA ASN A 128 -7.40 -9.41 4.24
C ASN A 128 -6.30 -9.42 3.16
N PRO A 129 -5.25 -8.60 3.31
CA PRO A 129 -4.21 -8.51 2.32
C PRO A 129 -3.47 -9.84 2.17
N GLN A 130 -3.08 -10.16 0.94
CA GLN A 130 -2.37 -11.40 0.64
C GLN A 130 -0.86 -11.15 0.56
N LYS A 131 -0.07 -12.02 1.20
CA LYS A 131 1.39 -12.00 1.05
C LYS A 131 1.78 -12.41 -0.37
N ARG A 132 2.60 -11.59 -1.01
CA ARG A 132 3.14 -11.77 -2.36
C ARG A 132 4.63 -11.43 -2.35
N GLN A 133 5.34 -11.91 -3.37
CA GLN A 133 6.73 -11.54 -3.62
C GLN A 133 6.85 -10.88 -4.99
N ILE A 134 7.63 -9.81 -5.06
CA ILE A 134 7.96 -9.09 -6.27
C ILE A 134 9.44 -9.33 -6.57
N ASP A 135 9.75 -9.88 -7.74
CA ASP A 135 11.13 -10.08 -8.19
C ASP A 135 11.68 -8.78 -8.79
N HIS A 136 12.77 -8.28 -8.22
CA HIS A 136 13.39 -7.00 -8.64
C HIS A 136 13.87 -7.01 -10.08
N ARG A 137 14.17 -8.20 -10.64
CA ARG A 137 14.68 -8.34 -12.01
C ARG A 137 13.59 -8.16 -13.05
N THR A 138 12.35 -8.47 -12.70
CA THR A 138 11.19 -8.38 -13.61
C THR A 138 10.36 -7.12 -13.42
N LEU A 139 10.78 -6.25 -12.50
CA LEU A 139 10.13 -4.98 -12.21
C LEU A 139 10.31 -3.99 -13.37
N GLU A 140 9.21 -3.40 -13.81
CA GLU A 140 9.16 -2.48 -14.95
C GLU A 140 8.74 -1.08 -14.52
N GLU A 141 7.76 -0.97 -13.62
CA GLU A 141 7.24 0.32 -13.14
C GLU A 141 6.88 0.25 -11.65
N VAL A 142 7.05 1.35 -10.94
CA VAL A 142 6.57 1.54 -9.56
C VAL A 142 5.89 2.90 -9.48
N THR A 143 4.68 2.96 -8.95
CA THR A 143 3.98 4.21 -8.64
C THR A 143 3.79 4.32 -7.14
N ILE A 144 4.23 5.43 -6.56
CA ILE A 144 4.16 5.70 -5.12
C ILE A 144 4.03 7.20 -4.89
N ARG A 145 3.14 7.62 -3.98
CA ARG A 145 2.89 9.04 -3.64
C ARG A 145 2.69 9.93 -4.87
N ASN A 146 1.79 9.51 -5.75
CA ASN A 146 1.48 10.22 -7.00
C ASN A 146 2.67 10.43 -7.96
N LYS A 147 3.77 9.67 -7.80
CA LYS A 147 4.92 9.68 -8.70
C LYS A 147 5.13 8.31 -9.30
N LYS A 148 5.32 8.26 -10.62
CA LYS A 148 5.57 7.04 -11.36
C LYS A 148 7.04 6.97 -11.78
N PHE A 149 7.65 5.85 -11.47
CA PHE A 149 9.02 5.51 -11.84
C PHE A 149 8.96 4.37 -12.85
N LYS A 150 9.54 4.58 -14.03
CA LYS A 150 9.54 3.61 -15.13
C LYS A 150 10.96 3.21 -15.49
N LEU A 151 11.20 1.93 -15.73
CA LEU A 151 12.50 1.46 -16.17
C LEU A 151 12.87 2.08 -17.53
N LYS A 152 14.07 2.65 -17.62
CA LYS A 152 14.63 3.23 -18.85
C LYS A 152 14.97 2.20 -19.92
#